data_AF-A0A7S0RZF6-F1
#
_entry.id   AF-A0A7S0RZF6-F1
#
_cell.length_a   1.000
_cell.length_b   1.000
_cell.length_c   1.000
_cell.angle_alpha   90.00
_cell.angle_beta   90.00
_cell.angle_gamma   90.00
#
_symmetry.space_group_name_H-M   'P 1'
#
loop_
_entity.id
_entity.type
_entity.pdbx_description
1 polymer ?
#
loop_
_entity_poly.entity_id
_entity_poly.type
_entity_poly.pdbx_seq_one_letter_code
_entity_poly.pdbx_strand_id
1 'polypeptide(L)'
;APATTPAARTRAASPAAASPSITATANAATGVKVGDRVVGVIRFGAFASALHIDARYLRPFPDHWSFAQAAAYPVQAITALYALRTLGGLQQGGSVLVHSAAGGVGLAALHIAARMGASHVLGTVRSPNKAQLLE
;
A
#
# COMPACT_ATOMS: atom_id res chain seq x y z
N ALA A 1 38.99 -13.32 29.81
CA ALA A 1 37.82 -12.46 30.07
C ALA A 1 37.72 -11.43 28.94
N PRO A 2 36.75 -11.52 28.02
CA PRO A 2 36.60 -10.52 26.98
C PRO A 2 35.71 -9.38 27.48
N ALA A 3 36.16 -8.15 27.25
CA ALA A 3 35.49 -6.91 27.59
C ALA A 3 34.18 -6.76 26.81
N THR A 4 33.09 -6.48 27.53
CA THR A 4 31.77 -6.18 26.97
C THR A 4 31.71 -4.71 26.54
N THR A 5 31.48 -4.47 25.25
CA THR A 5 31.15 -3.15 24.71
C THR A 5 29.76 -2.71 25.21
N PRO A 6 29.56 -1.49 25.72
CA PRO A 6 28.26 -1.08 26.24
C PRO A 6 27.29 -0.78 25.09
N ALA A 7 26.12 -1.42 25.11
CA ALA A 7 25.02 -1.15 24.20
C ALA A 7 24.54 0.30 24.35
N ALA A 8 24.55 1.05 23.23
CA ALA A 8 24.07 2.42 23.18
C ALA A 8 22.56 2.47 23.49
N ARG A 9 22.19 3.02 24.65
CA ARG A 9 20.80 3.34 25.00
C ARG A 9 20.36 4.56 24.18
N THR A 10 19.53 4.36 23.16
CA THR A 10 18.79 5.45 22.52
C THR A 10 17.70 5.96 23.47
N ARG A 11 17.86 7.22 23.89
CA ARG A 11 16.93 7.96 24.74
C ARG A 11 15.60 8.17 24.02
N ALA A 12 14.49 7.77 24.65
CA ALA A 12 13.14 8.00 24.16
C ALA A 12 12.85 9.52 24.08
N ALA A 13 12.37 9.97 22.91
CA ALA A 13 11.89 11.33 22.72
C ALA A 13 10.41 11.46 23.16
N SER A 14 10.08 12.65 23.67
CA SER A 14 8.80 13.08 24.27
C SER A 14 7.56 12.84 23.39
N PRO A 15 6.36 12.58 23.97
CA PRO A 15 5.13 12.33 23.22
C PRO A 15 4.50 13.65 22.76
N ALA A 16 5.07 14.26 21.72
CA ALA A 16 4.39 15.28 20.93
C ALA A 16 3.83 14.62 19.67
N ALA A 17 2.59 14.95 19.29
CA ALA A 17 1.83 14.38 18.17
C ALA A 17 2.71 14.04 16.95
N ALA A 18 3.19 12.80 16.89
CA ALA A 18 4.17 12.40 15.90
C ALA A 18 3.43 12.07 14.61
N SER A 19 3.64 12.88 13.58
CA SER A 19 3.37 12.44 12.22
C SER A 19 4.12 11.12 11.99
N PRO A 20 3.50 10.10 11.39
CA PRO A 20 4.15 8.80 11.19
C PRO A 20 5.43 9.03 10.40
N SER A 21 6.55 8.83 11.08
CA SER A 21 7.90 9.10 10.60
C SER A 21 8.74 7.87 10.90
N ILE A 22 9.57 7.49 9.92
CA ILE A 22 10.46 6.34 10.09
C ILE A 22 11.44 6.68 11.22
N THR A 23 11.41 5.87 12.28
CA THR A 23 12.37 5.92 13.37
C THR A 23 13.17 4.61 13.37
N ALA A 24 14.10 4.44 12.42
CA ALA A 24 14.99 3.27 12.39
C ALA A 24 16.29 3.52 11.60
N THR A 25 17.37 2.87 12.03
CA THR A 25 18.73 2.89 11.46
C THR A 25 18.74 2.45 10.01
N ALA A 26 19.03 3.39 9.11
CA ALA A 26 19.15 3.13 7.68
C ALA A 26 20.35 2.22 7.42
N ASN A 27 20.11 0.99 6.98
CA ASN A 27 21.09 0.29 6.16
C ASN A 27 20.89 0.79 4.72
N ALA A 28 21.90 1.41 4.13
CA ALA A 28 21.83 2.25 2.93
C ALA A 28 21.33 1.56 1.64
N ALA A 29 20.92 0.29 1.71
CA ALA A 29 20.66 -0.58 0.57
C ALA A 29 19.28 -0.43 -0.10
N THR A 30 18.34 0.33 0.47
CA THR A 30 16.93 0.34 -0.02
C THR A 30 16.39 1.70 -0.47
N GLY A 31 17.21 2.76 -0.48
CA GLY A 31 16.83 4.07 -1.00
C GLY A 31 15.80 4.85 -0.16
N VAL A 32 15.53 4.43 1.07
CA VAL A 32 14.65 5.11 2.04
C VAL A 32 15.51 5.68 3.16
N LYS A 33 15.22 6.92 3.57
CA LYS A 33 15.95 7.66 4.62
C LYS A 33 15.03 7.96 5.80
N VAL A 34 15.65 8.21 6.96
CA VAL A 34 14.95 8.70 8.15
C VAL A 34 14.25 10.01 7.81
N GLY A 35 12.98 10.13 8.18
CA GLY A 35 12.12 11.27 7.85
C GLY A 35 11.33 11.13 6.55
N ASP A 36 11.63 10.15 5.70
CA ASP A 36 10.85 9.92 4.48
C ASP A 36 9.42 9.50 4.80
N ARG A 37 8.49 9.98 3.98
CA ARG A 37 7.08 9.58 4.02
C ARG A 37 6.92 8.29 3.23
N VAL A 38 6.67 7.19 3.93
CA VAL A 38 6.56 5.87 3.31
C VAL A 38 5.29 5.15 3.69
N VAL A 39 4.92 4.20 2.85
CA VAL A 39 3.95 3.16 3.17
C VAL A 39 4.61 1.78 3.07
N GLY A 40 4.23 0.89 3.98
CA GLY A 40 4.70 -0.49 4.01
C GLY A 40 3.54 -1.49 3.94
N VAL A 41 3.79 -2.65 3.35
CA VAL A 41 2.86 -3.79 3.38
C VAL A 41 3.48 -4.89 4.22
N ILE A 42 2.81 -5.25 5.31
CA ILE A 42 3.22 -6.33 6.22
C ILE A 42 2.05 -7.29 6.42
N ARG A 43 2.36 -8.55 6.70
CA ARG A 43 1.35 -9.60 6.89
C ARG A 43 0.50 -9.35 8.14
N PHE A 44 1.12 -8.98 9.26
CA PHE A 44 0.46 -8.75 10.56
C PHE A 44 1.20 -7.66 11.36
N GLY A 45 0.55 -7.09 12.37
CA GLY A 45 1.18 -6.15 13.31
C GLY A 45 1.15 -4.68 12.91
N ALA A 46 0.44 -4.31 11.85
CA ALA A 46 0.34 -2.93 11.36
C ALA A 46 -0.52 -2.01 12.25
N PHE A 47 -1.40 -2.57 13.10
CA PHE A 47 -2.16 -1.80 14.10
C PHE A 47 -1.32 -1.55 15.36
N ALA A 48 -0.26 -0.76 15.19
CA ALA A 48 0.69 -0.39 16.24
C ALA A 48 1.19 1.04 16.02
N SER A 49 1.70 1.68 17.07
CA SER A 49 2.35 3.00 16.97
C SER A 49 3.76 2.92 16.36
N ALA A 50 4.40 1.76 16.43
CA ALA A 50 5.70 1.46 15.84
C ALA A 50 5.79 -0.02 15.47
N LEU A 51 6.54 -0.34 14.42
CA LEU A 51 6.78 -1.71 14.00
C LEU A 51 8.16 -1.84 13.32
N HIS A 52 8.71 -3.05 13.34
CA HIS A 52 9.89 -3.40 12.56
C HIS A 52 9.45 -4.05 11.25
N ILE A 53 9.85 -3.46 10.13
CA ILE A 53 9.56 -3.96 8.78
C ILE A 53 10.83 -3.94 7.94
N ASP A 54 10.99 -4.97 7.12
CA ASP A 54 12.06 -5.00 6.13
C ASP A 54 11.85 -3.89 5.10
N ALA A 55 12.89 -3.10 4.86
CA ALA A 55 12.82 -1.93 4.00
C ALA A 55 12.46 -2.27 2.54
N ARG A 56 12.61 -3.54 2.10
CA ARG A 56 12.14 -4.00 0.78
C ARG A 56 10.62 -3.88 0.59
N TYR A 57 9.85 -3.83 1.68
CA TYR A 57 8.39 -3.66 1.66
C TYR A 57 7.94 -2.21 1.80
N LEU A 58 8.88 -1.27 1.98
CA LEU A 58 8.59 0.15 2.05
C LEU A 58 8.61 0.78 0.67
N ARG A 59 7.69 1.69 0.41
CA ARG A 59 7.69 2.54 -0.79
C ARG A 59 7.41 3.99 -0.39
N PRO A 60 8.10 4.98 -0.99
CA PRO A 60 7.68 6.37 -0.88
C PRO A 60 6.32 6.55 -1.58
N PHE A 61 5.57 7.55 -1.16
CA PHE A 61 4.31 7.94 -1.80
C PHE A 61 4.28 9.44 -2.09
N PRO A 62 3.43 9.92 -3.03
CA PRO A 62 3.43 11.31 -3.45
C PRO A 62 3.13 12.31 -2.31
N ASP A 63 3.74 13.49 -2.34
CA ASP A 63 3.61 14.48 -1.26
C ASP A 63 2.18 14.98 -1.04
N HIS A 64 1.37 15.01 -2.10
CA HIS A 64 -0.03 15.45 -2.05
C HIS A 64 -0.97 14.41 -1.43
N TRP A 65 -0.51 13.19 -1.13
CA TRP A 65 -1.31 12.21 -0.41
C TRP A 65 -1.17 12.41 1.09
N SER A 66 -2.26 12.28 1.83
CA SER A 66 -2.23 12.08 3.27
C SER A 66 -1.71 10.67 3.63
N PHE A 67 -1.26 10.48 4.87
CA PHE A 67 -0.91 9.14 5.36
C PHE A 67 -2.09 8.16 5.34
N ALA A 68 -3.32 8.65 5.56
CA ALA A 68 -4.53 7.82 5.47
C ALA A 68 -4.76 7.31 4.04
N GLN A 69 -4.61 8.17 3.03
CA GLN A 69 -4.68 7.77 1.63
C GLN A 69 -3.57 6.79 1.28
N ALA A 70 -2.34 7.06 1.72
CA ALA A 70 -1.20 6.18 1.49
C ALA A 70 -1.42 4.80 2.14
N ALA A 71 -1.96 4.71 3.35
CA ALA A 71 -2.21 3.45 4.04
C ALA A 71 -3.35 2.63 3.42
N ALA A 72 -4.39 3.28 2.90
CA ALA A 72 -5.57 2.60 2.34
C ALA A 72 -5.34 1.96 0.96
N TYR A 73 -4.34 2.46 0.20
CA TYR A 73 -4.19 2.13 -1.22
C TYR A 73 -3.46 0.79 -1.55
N PRO A 74 -2.34 0.42 -0.90
CA PRO A 74 -1.45 -0.61 -1.43
C PRO A 74 -2.09 -1.98 -1.51
N VAL A 75 -2.74 -2.44 -0.42
CA VAL A 75 -3.30 -3.79 -0.35
C VAL A 75 -4.37 -4.01 -1.42
N GLN A 76 -5.26 -3.04 -1.62
CA GLN A 76 -6.29 -3.14 -2.64
C GLN A 76 -5.69 -3.11 -4.07
N ALA A 77 -4.71 -2.25 -4.33
CA ALA A 77 -4.11 -2.11 -5.65
C ALA A 77 -3.26 -3.33 -6.06
N ILE A 78 -2.40 -3.83 -5.16
CA ILE A 78 -1.56 -5.00 -5.46
C ILE A 78 -2.38 -6.28 -5.59
N THR A 79 -3.48 -6.40 -4.82
CA THR A 79 -4.40 -7.55 -4.92
C THR A 79 -5.10 -7.54 -6.28
N ALA A 80 -5.64 -6.39 -6.70
CA ALA A 80 -6.27 -6.24 -8.00
C ALA A 80 -5.28 -6.51 -9.15
N LEU A 81 -4.07 -5.95 -9.08
CA LEU A 81 -3.05 -6.17 -10.10
C LEU A 81 -2.66 -7.64 -10.20
N TYR A 82 -2.43 -8.30 -9.07
CA TYR A 82 -2.08 -9.73 -9.03
C TYR A 82 -3.21 -10.60 -9.61
N ALA A 83 -4.46 -10.31 -9.24
CA ALA A 83 -5.62 -11.03 -9.75
C ALA A 83 -5.77 -10.86 -11.27
N LEU A 84 -5.64 -9.64 -11.80
CA LEU A 84 -5.84 -9.37 -13.22
C LEU A 84 -4.66 -9.83 -14.08
N ARG A 85 -3.44 -9.53 -13.66
CA ARG A 85 -2.22 -9.78 -14.46
C ARG A 85 -1.69 -11.19 -14.29
N THR A 86 -1.52 -11.63 -13.04
CA THR A 86 -0.80 -12.87 -12.75
C THR A 86 -1.72 -14.08 -12.75
N LEU A 87 -2.88 -13.98 -12.11
CA LEU A 87 -3.83 -15.09 -12.03
C LEU A 87 -4.77 -15.14 -13.24
N GLY A 88 -5.35 -14.01 -13.59
CA GLY A 88 -6.36 -13.90 -14.66
C GLY A 88 -5.76 -13.72 -16.05
N GLY A 89 -4.48 -13.36 -16.16
CA GLY A 89 -3.79 -13.23 -17.45
C GLY A 89 -4.44 -12.25 -18.42
N LEU A 90 -5.07 -11.17 -17.93
CA LEU A 90 -5.77 -10.20 -18.76
C LEU A 90 -4.85 -9.63 -19.83
N GLN A 91 -5.24 -9.79 -21.10
CA GLN A 91 -4.54 -9.25 -22.26
C GLN A 91 -5.24 -7.99 -22.77
N GLN A 92 -4.49 -7.19 -23.54
CA GLN A 92 -5.05 -6.08 -24.29
C GLN A 92 -6.18 -6.58 -25.20
N GLY A 93 -7.28 -5.83 -25.25
CA GLY A 93 -8.50 -6.21 -25.95
C GLY A 93 -9.34 -7.27 -25.23
N GLY A 94 -8.91 -7.77 -24.07
CA GLY A 94 -9.67 -8.74 -23.27
C GLY A 94 -10.85 -8.13 -22.52
N SER A 95 -11.67 -9.01 -21.94
CA SER A 95 -12.85 -8.65 -21.14
C SER A 95 -12.66 -9.03 -19.68
N VAL A 96 -13.25 -8.26 -18.76
CA VAL A 96 -13.22 -8.54 -17.32
C VAL A 96 -14.56 -8.25 -16.66
N LEU A 97 -14.97 -9.12 -15.73
CA LEU A 97 -16.08 -8.89 -14.80
C LEU A 97 -15.53 -8.66 -13.39
N VAL A 98 -15.83 -7.49 -12.82
CA VAL A 98 -15.41 -7.07 -11.49
C VAL A 98 -16.59 -7.13 -10.53
N HIS A 99 -16.57 -8.07 -9.60
CA HIS A 99 -17.58 -8.14 -8.54
C HIS A 99 -17.35 -7.08 -7.46
N SER A 100 -18.43 -6.54 -6.90
CA SER A 100 -18.38 -5.47 -5.90
C SER A 100 -17.52 -4.31 -6.39
N ALA A 101 -17.80 -3.84 -7.61
CA ALA A 101 -16.96 -2.92 -8.37
C ALA A 101 -16.73 -1.57 -7.66
N ALA A 102 -17.70 -1.11 -6.88
CA ALA A 102 -17.59 0.09 -6.05
C ALA A 102 -16.91 -0.14 -4.67
N GLY A 103 -16.30 -1.31 -4.44
CA GLY A 103 -15.47 -1.59 -3.26
C GLY A 103 -14.00 -1.22 -3.48
N GLY A 104 -13.17 -1.25 -2.44
CA GLY A 104 -11.76 -0.81 -2.54
C GLY A 104 -10.93 -1.56 -3.60
N VAL A 105 -10.99 -2.90 -3.60
CA VAL A 105 -10.32 -3.72 -4.63
C VAL A 105 -11.00 -3.56 -5.99
N GLY A 106 -12.33 -3.48 -6.02
CA GLY A 106 -13.11 -3.32 -7.25
C GLY A 106 -12.73 -2.04 -8.01
N LEU A 107 -12.69 -0.91 -7.30
CA LEU A 107 -12.28 0.38 -7.86
C LEU A 107 -10.84 0.33 -8.39
N ALA A 108 -9.93 -0.32 -7.67
CA ALA A 108 -8.57 -0.52 -8.17
C ALA A 108 -8.52 -1.41 -9.42
N ALA A 109 -9.29 -2.50 -9.44
CA ALA A 109 -9.36 -3.42 -10.57
C ALA A 109 -9.92 -2.75 -11.82
N LEU A 110 -10.96 -1.92 -11.72
CA LEU A 110 -11.51 -1.16 -12.84
C LEU A 110 -10.42 -0.26 -13.48
N HIS A 111 -9.72 0.53 -12.66
CA HIS A 111 -8.66 1.41 -13.15
C HIS A 111 -7.50 0.63 -13.78
N ILE A 112 -7.10 -0.50 -13.18
CA ILE A 112 -6.00 -1.33 -13.69
C ILE A 112 -6.41 -2.00 -15.01
N ALA A 113 -7.60 -2.58 -15.10
CA ALA A 113 -8.09 -3.23 -16.31
C ALA A 113 -8.15 -2.26 -17.50
N ALA A 114 -8.64 -1.03 -17.27
CA ALA A 114 -8.63 0.02 -18.28
C ALA A 114 -7.20 0.35 -18.75
N ARG A 115 -6.25 0.51 -17.82
CA ARG A 115 -4.84 0.76 -18.14
C ARG A 115 -4.13 -0.41 -18.83
N MET A 116 -4.59 -1.64 -18.59
CA MET A 116 -4.12 -2.83 -19.31
C MET A 116 -4.73 -2.98 -20.71
N GLY A 117 -5.65 -2.08 -21.08
CA GLY A 117 -6.26 -2.05 -22.40
C GLY A 117 -7.37 -3.08 -22.57
N ALA A 118 -8.09 -3.45 -21.51
CA ALA A 118 -9.31 -4.25 -21.64
C ALA A 118 -10.32 -3.53 -22.57
N SER A 119 -10.90 -4.27 -23.51
CA SER A 119 -11.94 -3.74 -24.41
C SER A 119 -13.30 -3.63 -23.71
N HIS A 120 -13.57 -4.53 -22.76
CA HIS A 120 -14.83 -4.60 -22.04
C HIS A 120 -14.58 -4.78 -20.53
N VAL A 121 -15.06 -3.81 -19.74
CA VAL A 121 -14.99 -3.84 -18.29
C VAL A 121 -16.42 -3.81 -17.75
N LEU A 122 -16.85 -4.89 -17.11
CA LEU A 122 -18.16 -5.04 -16.50
C LEU A 122 -18.03 -5.03 -14.99
N GLY A 123 -18.93 -4.36 -14.28
CA GLY A 123 -18.93 -4.26 -12.82
C GLY A 123 -20.27 -4.68 -12.22
N THR A 124 -20.25 -5.42 -11.11
CA THR A 124 -21.47 -5.66 -10.31
C THR A 124 -21.45 -4.84 -9.03
N VAL A 125 -22.60 -4.27 -8.66
CA VAL A 125 -22.79 -3.51 -7.42
C VAL A 125 -24.13 -3.88 -6.78
N ARG A 126 -24.29 -3.55 -5.49
CA ARG A 126 -25.50 -3.90 -4.72
C ARG A 126 -26.65 -2.89 -4.87
N SER A 127 -26.37 -1.65 -5.29
CA SER A 127 -27.37 -0.58 -5.32
C SER A 127 -27.16 0.38 -6.48
N PRO A 128 -28.22 1.08 -6.94
CA PRO A 128 -28.11 2.08 -8.01
C PRO A 128 -27.16 3.23 -7.70
N ASN A 129 -27.14 3.73 -6.45
CA ASN A 129 -26.21 4.79 -6.04
C ASN A 129 -24.74 4.37 -6.24
N LYS A 130 -24.40 3.10 -5.97
CA LYS A 130 -23.05 2.57 -6.25
C LYS A 130 -22.78 2.38 -7.73
N ALA A 131 -23.80 2.21 -8.57
CA ALA A 131 -23.64 2.15 -10.01
C ALA A 131 -23.33 3.55 -10.56
N GLN A 132 -24.07 4.56 -10.12
CA GLN A 132 -23.84 5.97 -10.48
C GLN A 132 -22.44 6.48 -10.10
N LEU A 133 -21.83 5.94 -9.05
CA LEU A 133 -20.45 6.27 -8.69
C LEU A 133 -19.41 5.83 -9.74
N LEU A 134 -19.75 4.84 -10.58
CA LEU A 134 -18.85 4.22 -11.55
C LEU A 134 -19.07 4.72 -12.99
N GLU A 135 -20.12 5.51 -13.21
CA GLU A 135 -20.45 6.18 -14.48
C GLU A 135 -19.73 7.53 -14.58
#